data_AF-A0A3C0V4I3-F1
#
_entry.id   AF-A0A3C0V4I3-F1
#
_cell.length_a   1.000
_cell.length_b   1.000
_cell.length_c   1.000
_cell.angle_alpha   90.00
_cell.angle_beta   90.00
_cell.angle_gamma   90.00
#
_symmetry.space_group_name_H-M   'P 1'
#
loop_
_entity.id
_entity.type
_entity.pdbx_description
1 polymer ?
#
loop_
_entity_poly.entity_id
_entity_poly.type
_entity_poly.pdbx_seq_one_letter_code
_entity_poly.pdbx_strand_id
1 'polypeptide(L)'
;MKYQVGETGRIVVARFEHKDNILQGLGEIAKKENIRAGVFYLVGGMQAGRFVVGPEKEEIPPVPIWRELKESHEIVGLGTIFWQGDEPKIHFHGAYGKRDDVKVGCMRENAEAFLVLEAILMEIKGVNAVRELDPASNMVLLKL
;
A
#
# COMPACT_ATOMS: atom_id res chain seq x y z
N MET A 1 -11.92 -20.54 -1.96
CA MET A 1 -12.21 -19.10 -2.17
C MET A 1 -13.02 -18.61 -0.98
N LYS A 2 -12.60 -17.53 -0.32
CA LYS A 2 -13.37 -16.84 0.73
C LYS A 2 -13.70 -15.44 0.23
N TYR A 3 -14.90 -14.94 0.51
CA TYR A 3 -15.34 -13.63 0.07
C TYR A 3 -16.37 -13.05 1.03
N GLN A 4 -16.51 -11.73 1.01
CA GLN A 4 -17.54 -10.97 1.72
C GLN A 4 -18.06 -9.89 0.77
N VAL A 5 -19.30 -9.46 0.97
CA VAL A 5 -19.89 -8.35 0.22
C VAL A 5 -19.92 -7.15 1.14
N GLY A 6 -19.39 -6.04 0.64
CA GLY A 6 -19.40 -4.76 1.34
C GLY A 6 -20.01 -3.66 0.48
N GLU A 7 -19.99 -2.46 1.01
CA GLU A 7 -20.51 -1.25 0.36
C GLU A 7 -19.43 -0.17 0.32
N THR A 8 -19.49 0.71 -0.68
CA THR A 8 -18.65 1.91 -0.71
C THR A 8 -19.02 2.84 0.45
N GLY A 9 -18.02 3.19 1.25
CA GLY A 9 -18.10 4.17 2.33
C GLY A 9 -17.69 5.57 1.87
N ARG A 10 -17.05 6.30 2.78
CA ARG A 10 -16.52 7.64 2.51
C ARG A 10 -15.39 7.59 1.48
N ILE A 11 -15.26 8.66 0.71
CA ILE A 11 -14.12 8.91 -0.17
C ILE A 11 -13.29 10.02 0.44
N VAL A 12 -12.00 9.76 0.63
CA VAL A 12 -11.02 10.73 1.11
C VAL A 12 -10.12 11.12 -0.04
N VAL A 13 -9.95 12.44 -0.23
CA VAL A 13 -9.00 13.03 -1.16
C VAL A 13 -7.85 13.59 -0.33
N ALA A 14 -6.63 13.11 -0.58
CA ALA A 14 -5.44 13.57 0.11
C ALA A 14 -4.36 13.97 -0.89
N ARG A 15 -3.54 14.93 -0.49
CA ARG A 15 -2.37 15.40 -1.21
C ARG A 15 -1.16 15.22 -0.30
N PHE A 16 -0.16 14.51 -0.80
CA PHE A 16 1.16 14.39 -0.20
C PHE A 16 2.08 15.43 -0.82
N GLU A 17 2.79 16.16 0.03
CA GLU A 17 3.79 17.14 -0.34
C GLU A 17 5.17 16.48 -0.53
N HIS A 18 6.13 17.28 -0.97
CA HIS A 18 7.50 16.80 -1.15
C HIS A 18 8.07 16.24 0.17
N LYS A 19 8.62 15.02 0.11
CA LYS A 19 9.17 14.24 1.24
C LYS A 19 8.16 13.67 2.23
N ASP A 20 6.85 13.85 2.02
CA ASP A 20 5.88 13.18 2.87
C ASP A 20 6.00 11.66 2.69
N ASN A 21 5.90 10.93 3.81
CA ASN A 21 5.88 9.48 3.81
C ASN A 21 4.46 8.97 3.53
N ILE A 22 4.28 8.38 2.35
CA ILE A 22 2.98 7.95 1.83
C ILE A 22 2.37 6.84 2.69
N LEU A 23 3.17 5.85 3.11
CA LEU A 23 2.69 4.72 3.91
C LEU A 23 2.23 5.20 5.30
N GLN A 24 3.00 6.11 5.90
CA GLN A 24 2.65 6.71 7.19
C GLN A 24 1.38 7.54 7.07
N GLY A 25 1.31 8.48 6.12
CA GLY A 25 0.16 9.38 6.02
C GLY A 25 -1.14 8.64 5.65
N LEU A 26 -1.09 7.61 4.80
CA LEU A 26 -2.26 6.74 4.57
C LEU A 26 -2.71 6.03 5.86
N GLY A 27 -1.76 5.56 6.67
CA GLY A 27 -2.03 4.97 7.98
C GLY A 27 -2.65 5.97 8.96
N GLU A 28 -2.14 7.19 9.01
CA GLU A 28 -2.66 8.27 9.87
C GLU A 28 -4.07 8.70 9.47
N ILE A 29 -4.34 8.84 8.16
CA ILE A 29 -5.69 9.08 7.64
C ILE A 29 -6.63 7.95 8.08
N ALA A 30 -6.23 6.69 7.90
CA ALA A 30 -7.05 5.55 8.27
C ALA A 30 -7.34 5.50 9.78
N LYS A 31 -6.37 5.83 10.63
CA LYS A 31 -6.59 5.92 12.09
C LYS A 31 -7.53 7.07 12.44
N LYS A 32 -7.22 8.28 11.96
CA LYS A 32 -7.95 9.51 12.27
C LYS A 32 -9.43 9.41 11.88
N GLU A 33 -9.69 8.90 10.69
CA GLU A 33 -11.04 8.76 10.15
C GLU A 33 -11.70 7.42 10.52
N ASN A 34 -11.00 6.55 11.25
CA ASN A 34 -11.42 5.20 11.63
C ASN A 34 -11.85 4.32 10.43
N ILE A 35 -11.09 4.38 9.33
CA ILE A 35 -11.30 3.56 8.14
C ILE A 35 -10.69 2.17 8.39
N ARG A 36 -11.55 1.18 8.66
CA ARG A 36 -11.16 -0.19 9.01
C ARG A 36 -10.82 -1.08 7.80
N ALA A 37 -11.45 -0.82 6.68
CA ALA A 37 -11.17 -1.46 5.40
C ALA A 37 -11.26 -0.40 4.30
N GLY A 38 -10.36 -0.47 3.32
CA GLY A 38 -10.37 0.49 2.21
C GLY A 38 -9.45 0.10 1.06
N VAL A 39 -9.69 0.72 -0.09
CA VAL A 39 -8.83 0.68 -1.28
C VAL A 39 -8.38 2.09 -1.58
N PHE A 40 -7.13 2.27 -1.98
CA PHE A 40 -6.61 3.56 -2.41
C PHE A 40 -5.92 3.49 -3.76
N TYR A 41 -5.95 4.63 -4.44
CA TYR A 41 -5.32 4.87 -5.73
C TYR A 41 -4.39 6.06 -5.60
N LEU A 42 -3.20 5.96 -6.18
CA LEU A 42 -2.18 6.99 -6.12
C LEU A 42 -1.75 7.40 -7.53
N VAL A 43 -1.53 8.69 -7.72
CA VAL A 43 -0.93 9.27 -8.94
C VAL A 43 -0.04 10.45 -8.58
N GLY A 44 1.07 10.64 -9.28
CA GLY A 44 2.00 11.75 -9.05
C GLY A 44 3.46 11.28 -8.99
N GLY A 45 4.29 11.98 -8.22
CA GLY A 45 5.72 11.71 -8.14
C GLY A 45 6.16 11.01 -6.84
N MET A 46 7.11 10.08 -6.94
CA MET A 46 7.86 9.54 -5.80
C MET A 46 9.36 9.67 -6.03
N GLN A 47 10.15 9.96 -4.99
CA GLN A 47 11.62 10.09 -5.10
C GLN A 47 12.42 9.01 -4.38
N ALA A 48 11.81 8.33 -3.42
CA ALA A 48 12.47 7.29 -2.65
C ALA A 48 11.48 6.20 -2.25
N GLY A 49 12.02 5.01 -1.99
CA GLY A 49 11.27 3.89 -1.44
C GLY A 49 11.90 2.54 -1.74
N ARG A 50 11.78 1.60 -0.80
CA ARG A 50 12.20 0.21 -0.98
C ARG A 50 10.97 -0.67 -1.18
N PHE A 51 11.05 -1.51 -2.19
CA PHE A 51 9.95 -2.35 -2.64
C PHE A 51 10.43 -3.76 -2.95
N VAL A 52 9.49 -4.70 -2.89
CA VAL A 52 9.75 -6.11 -3.21
C VAL A 52 9.16 -6.46 -4.57
N VAL A 53 9.86 -7.30 -5.33
CA VAL A 53 9.50 -7.68 -6.70
C VAL A 53 9.09 -9.16 -6.83
N GLY A 54 8.71 -9.78 -5.73
CA GLY A 54 8.42 -11.20 -5.63
C GLY A 54 9.47 -11.96 -4.81
N PRO A 55 9.29 -13.27 -4.63
CA PRO A 55 10.22 -14.11 -3.89
C PRO A 55 11.40 -14.57 -4.76
N GLU A 56 12.49 -15.03 -4.12
CA GLU A 56 13.63 -15.66 -4.80
C GLU A 56 13.27 -17.02 -5.40
N LYS A 57 12.37 -17.76 -4.75
CA LYS A 57 11.86 -19.07 -5.15
C LYS A 57 10.38 -19.20 -4.81
N GLU A 58 9.71 -20.14 -5.46
CA GLU A 58 8.31 -20.50 -5.21
C GLU A 58 8.17 -21.41 -3.98
N GLU A 59 8.66 -20.92 -2.83
CA GLU A 59 8.71 -21.64 -1.56
C GLU A 59 8.03 -20.84 -0.45
N ILE A 60 7.56 -21.55 0.59
CA ILE A 60 6.93 -20.98 1.78
C ILE A 60 7.77 -21.35 3.00
N PRO A 61 8.24 -20.38 3.81
CA PRO A 61 8.02 -18.94 3.71
C PRO A 61 8.80 -18.29 2.56
N PRO A 62 8.26 -17.23 1.91
CA PRO A 62 8.93 -16.57 0.81
C PRO A 62 10.11 -15.71 1.27
N VAL A 63 11.22 -15.77 0.54
CA VAL A 63 12.37 -14.86 0.70
C VAL A 63 12.22 -13.70 -0.31
N PRO A 64 11.98 -12.45 0.11
CA PRO A 64 11.68 -11.36 -0.81
C PRO A 64 12.93 -10.83 -1.53
N ILE A 65 12.79 -10.56 -2.83
CA ILE A 65 13.79 -9.82 -3.60
C ILE A 65 13.50 -8.31 -3.47
N TRP A 66 14.49 -7.57 -2.94
CA TRP A 66 14.38 -6.12 -2.73
C TRP A 66 14.94 -5.29 -3.88
N ARG A 67 14.29 -4.14 -4.11
CA ARG A 67 14.73 -3.06 -5.00
C ARG A 67 14.46 -1.71 -4.32
N GLU A 68 15.02 -0.65 -4.89
CA GLU A 68 14.98 0.70 -4.32
C GLU A 68 14.84 1.75 -5.43
N LEU A 69 14.06 2.79 -5.14
CA LEU A 69 14.02 4.03 -5.91
C LEU A 69 15.04 5.01 -5.31
N LYS A 70 15.95 5.53 -6.14
CA LYS A 70 17.03 6.46 -5.75
C LYS A 70 16.90 7.84 -6.41
N GLU A 71 15.84 8.04 -7.18
CA GLU A 71 15.54 9.27 -7.92
C GLU A 71 14.04 9.39 -8.16
N SER A 72 13.59 10.53 -8.67
CA SER A 72 12.18 10.77 -8.94
C SER A 72 11.64 9.88 -10.07
N HIS A 73 10.46 9.31 -9.84
CA HIS A 73 9.67 8.54 -10.80
C HIS A 73 8.23 9.06 -10.78
N GLU A 74 7.59 9.07 -11.94
CA GLU A 74 6.13 9.17 -12.05
C GLU A 74 5.52 7.85 -11.57
N ILE A 75 4.38 7.90 -10.90
CA ILE A 75 3.76 6.71 -10.32
C ILE A 75 2.30 6.55 -10.72
N VAL A 76 1.93 5.29 -10.88
CA VAL A 76 0.54 4.84 -10.71
C VAL A 76 0.54 3.76 -9.63
N GLY A 77 -0.30 3.96 -8.63
CA GLY A 77 -0.32 3.13 -7.43
C GLY A 77 -1.71 2.65 -7.07
N LEU A 78 -1.77 1.44 -6.50
CA LEU A 78 -2.99 0.88 -5.94
C LEU A 78 -2.65 0.10 -4.67
N GLY A 79 -3.52 0.18 -3.69
CA GLY A 79 -3.37 -0.64 -2.50
C GLY A 79 -4.62 -0.75 -1.68
N THR A 80 -4.48 -1.48 -0.57
CA THR A 80 -5.55 -1.73 0.39
C THR A 80 -5.12 -1.37 1.79
N ILE A 81 -6.09 -0.97 2.61
CA ILE A 81 -5.95 -0.80 4.05
C ILE A 81 -6.85 -1.83 4.72
N PHE A 82 -6.26 -2.65 5.58
CA PHE A 82 -6.96 -3.55 6.50
C PHE A 82 -6.20 -3.56 7.82
N TRP A 83 -6.88 -3.71 8.94
CA TRP A 83 -6.25 -3.56 10.25
C TRP A 83 -5.68 -4.88 10.77
N GLN A 84 -4.53 -4.81 11.45
CA GLN A 84 -3.98 -5.88 12.27
C GLN A 84 -4.05 -5.44 13.72
N GLY A 85 -4.97 -6.02 14.49
CA GLY A 85 -5.31 -5.50 15.82
C GLY A 85 -5.76 -4.04 15.72
N ASP A 86 -5.10 -3.16 16.45
CA ASP A 86 -5.40 -1.73 16.51
C ASP A 86 -4.61 -0.86 15.52
N GLU A 87 -3.91 -1.48 14.59
CA GLU A 87 -3.03 -0.79 13.64
C GLU A 87 -3.46 -1.01 12.19
N PRO A 88 -3.68 0.04 11.38
CA PRO A 88 -3.92 -0.10 9.96
C PRO A 88 -2.66 -0.60 9.27
N LYS A 89 -2.83 -1.56 8.35
CA LYS A 89 -1.75 -2.07 7.51
C LYS A 89 -2.00 -1.73 6.05
N ILE A 90 -1.08 -0.95 5.51
CA ILE A 90 -1.04 -0.54 4.12
C ILE A 90 -0.39 -1.65 3.29
N HIS A 91 -1.04 -2.04 2.20
CA HIS A 91 -0.46 -2.91 1.19
C HIS A 91 -0.52 -2.21 -0.15
N PHE A 92 0.63 -1.70 -0.58
CA PHE A 92 0.76 -0.78 -1.71
C PHE A 92 1.61 -1.44 -2.81
N HIS A 93 1.01 -1.65 -3.98
CA HIS A 93 1.73 -1.97 -5.20
C HIS A 93 1.71 -0.77 -6.14
N GLY A 94 2.84 -0.52 -6.80
CA GLY A 94 2.96 0.59 -7.74
C GLY A 94 3.80 0.22 -8.94
N ALA A 95 3.56 0.96 -10.03
CA ALA A 95 4.48 1.09 -11.14
C ALA A 95 5.15 2.47 -11.06
N TYR A 96 6.47 2.49 -11.21
CA TYR A 96 7.33 3.65 -11.02
C TYR A 96 8.10 3.87 -12.33
N GLY A 97 7.68 4.87 -13.12
CA GLY A 97 8.21 5.18 -14.44
C GLY A 97 9.24 6.30 -14.41
N LYS A 98 10.33 6.13 -15.14
CA LYS A 98 11.34 7.17 -15.39
C LYS A 98 11.93 7.01 -16.78
N ARG A 99 11.70 8.01 -17.65
CA ARG A 99 12.06 7.93 -19.07
C ARG A 99 11.44 6.65 -19.66
N ASP A 100 12.26 5.75 -20.20
CA ASP A 100 11.85 4.50 -20.83
C ASP A 100 11.87 3.30 -19.85
N ASP A 101 12.25 3.51 -18.60
CA ASP A 101 12.34 2.46 -17.58
C ASP A 101 11.09 2.43 -16.68
N VAL A 102 10.54 1.23 -16.48
CA VAL A 102 9.44 0.98 -15.54
C VAL A 102 9.86 -0.05 -14.50
N LYS A 103 9.70 0.31 -13.24
CA LYS A 103 9.85 -0.60 -12.10
C LYS A 103 8.47 -0.91 -11.54
N VAL A 104 8.22 -2.15 -11.15
CA VAL A 104 6.93 -2.55 -10.56
C VAL A 104 7.18 -3.40 -9.33
N GLY A 105 6.42 -3.16 -8.27
CA GLY A 105 6.47 -4.01 -7.09
C GLY A 105 5.72 -3.46 -5.90
N CYS A 106 5.79 -4.19 -4.79
CA CYS A 106 5.13 -3.82 -3.54
C CYS A 106 6.03 -2.90 -2.72
N MET A 107 5.63 -1.64 -2.56
CA MET A 107 6.32 -0.68 -1.70
C MET A 107 6.18 -1.07 -0.22
N ARG A 108 7.29 -1.01 0.53
CA ARG A 108 7.35 -1.45 1.93
C ARG A 108 7.97 -0.44 2.86
N GLU A 109 8.96 0.33 2.41
CA GLU A 109 9.74 1.22 3.28
C GLU A 109 10.04 2.55 2.57
N ASN A 110 10.18 3.62 3.36
CA ASN A 110 10.67 4.94 2.94
C ASN A 110 9.99 5.51 1.68
N ALA A 111 8.67 5.33 1.57
CA ALA A 111 7.88 5.75 0.41
C ALA A 111 7.68 7.27 0.42
N GLU A 112 8.62 8.02 -0.15
CA GLU A 112 8.60 9.49 -0.15
C GLU A 112 8.03 10.06 -1.45
N ALA A 113 7.08 10.98 -1.30
CA ALA A 113 6.53 11.74 -2.41
C ALA A 113 7.54 12.77 -2.97
N PHE A 114 7.45 13.04 -4.27
CA PHE A 114 8.22 14.06 -4.97
C PHE A 114 7.29 15.11 -5.56
N LEU A 115 7.48 16.38 -5.20
CA LEU A 115 6.66 17.54 -5.60
C LEU A 115 5.20 17.45 -5.14
N VAL A 116 4.45 16.50 -5.68
CA VAL A 116 3.05 16.22 -5.32
C VAL A 116 2.71 14.76 -5.61
N LEU A 117 1.93 14.16 -4.72
CA LEU A 117 1.29 12.87 -4.96
C LEU A 117 -0.14 12.91 -4.43
N GLU A 118 -1.08 12.53 -5.28
CA GLU A 118 -2.51 12.56 -5.01
C GLU A 118 -2.96 11.15 -4.59
N ALA A 119 -3.80 11.09 -3.57
CA ALA A 119 -4.37 9.85 -3.07
C ALA A 119 -5.88 9.94 -2.97
N ILE A 120 -6.55 8.98 -3.58
CA ILE A 120 -7.99 8.76 -3.44
C ILE A 120 -8.19 7.47 -2.64
N LEU A 121 -8.69 7.58 -1.42
CA LEU A 121 -9.00 6.45 -0.54
C LEU A 121 -10.51 6.26 -0.48
N MET A 122 -10.97 5.07 -0.84
CA MET A 122 -12.37 4.66 -0.73
C MET A 122 -12.51 3.65 0.41
N GLU A 123 -13.32 4.00 1.41
CA GLU A 123 -13.68 3.12 2.52
C GLU A 123 -14.57 1.96 2.04
N ILE A 124 -14.41 0.80 2.65
CA ILE A 124 -15.24 -0.39 2.44
C ILE A 124 -15.97 -0.70 3.75
N LYS A 125 -17.30 -0.68 3.72
CA LYS A 125 -18.17 -0.98 4.87
C LYS A 125 -18.78 -2.37 4.72
N GLY A 126 -19.30 -2.92 5.83
CA GLY A 126 -20.03 -4.20 5.82
C GLY A 126 -19.15 -5.45 5.76
N VAL A 127 -17.82 -5.29 5.89
CA VAL A 127 -16.85 -6.39 5.94
C VAL A 127 -16.13 -6.40 7.29
N ASN A 128 -15.74 -7.58 7.77
CA ASN A 128 -14.90 -7.73 8.97
C ASN A 128 -13.49 -8.23 8.60
N ALA A 129 -13.03 -7.87 7.41
CA ALA A 129 -11.72 -8.21 6.88
C ALA A 129 -10.59 -7.61 7.75
N VAL A 130 -9.68 -8.47 8.20
CA VAL A 130 -8.54 -8.08 9.05
C VAL A 130 -7.25 -8.66 8.49
N ARG A 131 -6.13 -8.22 9.05
CA ARG A 131 -4.81 -8.76 8.78
C ARG A 131 -4.29 -9.53 9.99
N GLU A 132 -3.85 -10.76 9.76
CA GLU A 132 -3.30 -11.63 10.80
C GLU A 132 -1.99 -12.26 10.32
N LEU A 133 -1.09 -12.54 11.26
CA LEU A 133 0.13 -13.29 10.97
C LEU A 133 -0.26 -14.73 10.61
N ASP A 134 0.10 -15.15 9.41
CA ASP A 134 -0.02 -16.53 8.98
C ASP A 134 1.27 -17.29 9.35
N PRO A 135 1.19 -18.32 10.22
CA PRO A 135 2.39 -18.99 10.74
C PRO A 135 3.12 -19.82 9.67
N ALA A 136 2.42 -20.25 8.61
CA ALA A 136 3.04 -21.03 7.54
C ALA A 136 3.94 -20.14 6.67
N SER A 137 3.44 -18.98 6.25
CA SER A 137 4.18 -18.04 5.40
C SER A 137 5.01 -17.02 6.15
N ASN A 138 4.81 -16.88 7.47
CA ASN A 138 5.36 -15.81 8.29
C ASN A 138 5.03 -14.40 7.74
N MET A 139 3.90 -14.26 7.06
CA MET A 139 3.42 -13.00 6.49
C MET A 139 2.12 -12.55 7.14
N VAL A 140 1.90 -11.23 7.17
CA VAL A 140 0.64 -10.65 7.62
C VAL A 140 -0.36 -10.64 6.45
N LEU A 141 -1.27 -11.60 6.44
CA LEU A 141 -2.21 -11.87 5.35
C LEU A 141 -3.62 -11.38 5.67
N LEU A 142 -4.39 -11.11 4.62
CA LEU A 142 -5.82 -10.82 4.73
C LEU A 142 -6.58 -12.06 5.20
N LYS A 143 -7.45 -11.88 6.20
CA LYS A 143 -8.40 -12.86 6.71
C LYS A 143 -9.82 -12.31 6.56
N LEU A 144 -10.70 -13.18 6.10
CA LEU A 144 -12.13 -12.99 5.87
C LEU A 144 -12.90 -14.10 6.58
#